data_AF-A0A519TQU6-F1
#
_entry.id   AF-A0A519TQU6-F1
#
_cell.length_a   1.000
_cell.length_b   1.000
_cell.length_c   1.000
_cell.angle_alpha   90.00
_cell.angle_beta   90.00
_cell.angle_gamma   90.00
#
_symmetry.space_group_name_H-M   'P 1'
#
loop_
_entity.id
_entity.type
_entity.pdbx_description
1 polymer ?
#
loop_
_entity_poly.entity_id
_entity_poly.type
_entity_poly.pdbx_seq_one_letter_code
_entity_poly.pdbx_strand_id
1 'polypeptide(L)'
;MPTPARRIGVLLVNLGTPDSPQTSDVRRYLNEFLTDGRVVDMPAAVRYPLFQGLIVPLRAPKSAKIYQELWDAERGSPLLFHGLDLKAALQQTLGDEYVVAFGMRYQKPSIEAALAELRDAAVDRIVVLPLFPQYASASTGSVQEKVMDIVKDWWIVPSISFISSFADEPGFIASIVKRGKAEM
;
A
#
# COMPACT_ATOMS: atom_id res chain seq x y z
N MET A 1 -33.37 -19.03 -8.14
CA MET A 1 -33.01 -18.37 -6.86
C MET A 1 -32.40 -17.03 -7.18
N PRO A 2 -32.74 -15.92 -6.49
CA PRO A 2 -32.02 -14.67 -6.66
C PRO A 2 -30.57 -14.88 -6.25
N THR A 3 -29.64 -14.50 -7.12
CA THR A 3 -28.20 -14.51 -6.81
C THR A 3 -27.99 -13.56 -5.62
N PRO A 4 -27.31 -13.98 -4.53
CA PRO A 4 -26.99 -13.06 -3.44
C PRO A 4 -26.26 -11.83 -4.00
N ALA A 5 -26.56 -10.65 -3.45
CA ALA A 5 -25.93 -9.40 -3.86
C ALA A 5 -24.42 -9.54 -3.72
N ARG A 6 -23.69 -9.48 -4.85
CA ARG A 6 -22.25 -9.68 -4.87
C ARG A 6 -21.55 -8.41 -4.42
N ARG A 7 -20.91 -8.43 -3.25
CA ARG A 7 -20.14 -7.28 -2.75
C ARG A 7 -18.73 -7.30 -3.34
N ILE A 8 -18.26 -6.13 -3.78
CA ILE A 8 -16.94 -5.97 -4.39
C ILE A 8 -15.99 -5.30 -3.38
N GLY A 9 -14.92 -5.99 -3.03
CA GLY A 9 -13.83 -5.42 -2.26
C GLY A 9 -12.91 -4.59 -3.15
N VAL A 10 -12.54 -3.38 -2.71
CA VAL A 10 -11.51 -2.55 -3.34
C VAL A 10 -10.36 -2.42 -2.35
N LEU A 11 -9.22 -3.02 -2.66
CA LEU A 11 -8.01 -2.90 -1.87
C LEU A 11 -7.12 -1.81 -2.46
N LEU A 12 -7.08 -0.65 -1.80
CA LEU A 12 -6.10 0.39 -2.08
C LEU A 12 -4.77 0.06 -1.41
N VAL A 13 -3.67 0.09 -2.16
CA VAL A 13 -2.34 -0.21 -1.61
C VAL A 13 -1.35 0.90 -1.89
N ASN A 14 -0.70 1.43 -0.86
CA ASN A 14 0.43 2.35 -1.02
C ASN A 14 1.73 1.74 -0.48
N LEU A 15 2.87 2.42 -0.68
CA LEU A 15 4.19 1.94 -0.26
C LEU A 15 4.23 1.64 1.24
N GLY A 16 3.80 2.62 2.04
CA GLY A 16 3.91 2.55 3.48
C GLY A 16 4.82 3.62 4.07
N THR A 17 4.72 3.74 5.38
CA THR A 17 5.42 4.73 6.19
C THR A 17 5.66 4.11 7.57
N PRO A 18 6.72 4.47 8.29
CA PRO A 18 6.94 3.98 9.65
C PRO A 18 5.79 4.38 10.58
N ASP A 19 5.54 3.55 11.60
CA ASP A 19 4.51 3.78 12.63
C ASP A 19 4.70 5.11 13.38
N SER A 20 5.96 5.57 13.50
CA SER A 20 6.32 6.85 14.09
C SER A 20 7.63 7.37 13.47
N PRO A 21 7.99 8.65 13.69
CA PRO A 21 9.25 9.20 13.19
C PRO A 21 10.43 8.84 14.12
N GLN A 22 10.22 7.94 15.09
CA GLN A 22 11.30 7.43 15.94
C GLN A 22 12.23 6.51 15.14
N THR A 23 13.52 6.55 15.49
CA THR A 23 14.55 5.78 14.76
C THR A 23 14.28 4.28 14.78
N SER A 24 13.70 3.72 15.84
CA SER A 24 13.35 2.29 15.91
C SER A 24 12.32 1.89 14.86
N ASP A 25 11.30 2.72 14.64
CA ASP A 25 10.19 2.42 13.73
C ASP A 25 10.60 2.65 12.29
N VAL A 26 11.38 3.71 12.05
CA VAL A 26 12.05 3.93 10.76
C VAL A 26 12.99 2.79 10.42
N ARG A 27 13.74 2.27 11.41
CA ARG A 27 14.61 1.10 11.22
C ARG A 27 13.81 -0.13 10.82
N ARG A 28 12.68 -0.37 11.48
CA ARG A 28 11.77 -1.49 11.19
C ARG A 28 11.22 -1.40 9.77
N TYR A 29 10.72 -0.23 9.39
CA TYR A 29 10.26 0.07 8.03
C TYR A 29 11.35 -0.17 6.98
N LEU A 30 12.55 0.39 7.18
CA LEU A 30 13.66 0.24 6.24
C LEU A 30 14.14 -1.21 6.13
N ASN A 31 14.13 -1.97 7.22
CA ASN A 31 14.45 -3.39 7.19
C ASN A 31 13.47 -4.16 6.31
N GLU A 32 12.17 -3.92 6.47
CA GLU A 32 11.13 -4.58 5.65
C GLU A 32 11.27 -4.19 4.17
N PHE A 33 11.38 -2.89 3.89
CA PHE A 33 11.47 -2.36 2.54
C PHE A 33 12.72 -2.82 1.77
N LEU A 34 13.90 -2.74 2.39
CA LEU A 34 15.17 -3.02 1.71
C LEU A 34 15.50 -4.52 1.64
N THR A 35 14.79 -5.36 2.40
CA THR A 35 14.93 -6.83 2.29
C THR A 35 13.91 -7.47 1.35
N ASP A 36 13.01 -6.68 0.78
CA ASP A 36 12.13 -7.11 -0.30
C ASP A 36 12.92 -7.39 -1.59
N GLY A 37 12.74 -8.60 -2.15
CA GLY A 37 13.45 -9.00 -3.37
C GLY A 37 12.93 -8.38 -4.66
N ARG A 38 11.74 -7.81 -4.65
CA ARG A 38 11.22 -6.99 -5.74
C ARG A 38 11.87 -5.60 -5.76
N VAL A 39 12.30 -5.12 -4.60
CA VAL A 39 12.95 -3.80 -4.45
C VAL A 39 14.45 -3.91 -4.70
N VAL A 40 15.10 -4.92 -4.13
CA VAL A 40 16.54 -5.15 -4.30
C VAL A 40 16.78 -6.54 -4.89
N ASP A 41 17.18 -6.56 -6.16
CA ASP A 41 17.49 -7.75 -6.93
C ASP A 41 18.87 -8.32 -6.54
N MET A 42 18.91 -9.00 -5.40
CA MET A 42 20.07 -9.71 -4.86
C MET A 42 19.62 -10.99 -4.16
N PRO A 43 20.44 -12.06 -4.11
CA PRO A 43 20.12 -13.25 -3.33
C PRO A 43 19.86 -12.93 -1.86
N ALA A 44 18.84 -13.56 -1.26
CA ALA A 44 18.44 -13.30 0.13
C ALA A 44 19.61 -13.46 1.13
N ALA A 45 20.47 -14.48 0.93
CA ALA A 45 21.63 -14.73 1.77
C ALA A 45 22.64 -13.56 1.80
N VAL A 46 22.69 -12.73 0.76
CA VAL A 46 23.54 -11.52 0.70
C VAL A 46 22.75 -10.29 1.14
N ARG A 47 21.50 -10.17 0.68
CA ARG A 47 20.63 -9.02 0.95
C ARG A 47 20.38 -8.82 2.45
N TYR A 48 19.98 -9.87 3.16
CA TYR A 48 19.61 -9.74 4.58
C TYR A 48 20.77 -9.26 5.47
N PRO A 49 21.96 -9.90 5.46
CA PRO A 49 23.09 -9.43 6.27
C PRO A 49 23.54 -8.01 5.92
N LEU A 50 23.58 -7.67 4.62
CA LEU A 50 24.00 -6.35 4.16
C LEU A 50 23.05 -5.26 4.68
N PHE A 51 21.75 -5.42 4.45
CA PHE A 51 20.80 -4.38 4.80
C PHE A 51 20.54 -4.31 6.30
N GLN A 52 20.28 -5.43 6.95
CA GLN A 52 19.96 -5.43 8.39
C GLN A 52 21.18 -5.15 9.28
N GLY A 53 22.37 -5.56 8.82
CA GLY A 53 23.62 -5.45 9.58
C GLY A 53 24.37 -4.14 9.37
N LEU A 54 24.44 -3.62 8.14
CA LEU A 54 25.24 -2.42 7.82
C LEU A 54 24.39 -1.23 7.39
N ILE A 55 23.57 -1.40 6.36
CA ILE A 55 22.91 -0.25 5.70
C ILE A 55 21.83 0.38 6.59
N VAL A 56 20.92 -0.42 7.14
CA VAL A 56 19.78 0.08 7.91
C VAL A 56 20.22 0.74 9.23
N PRO A 57 21.14 0.16 10.04
CA PRO A 57 21.64 0.82 11.25
C PRO A 57 22.26 2.19 10.99
N LEU A 58 23.00 2.34 9.88
CA LEU A 58 23.63 3.60 9.49
C LEU A 58 22.63 4.61 8.90
N ARG A 59 21.61 4.13 8.19
CA ARG A 59 20.64 4.98 7.47
C ARG A 59 19.46 5.42 8.33
N ALA A 60 18.97 4.57 9.23
CA ALA A 60 17.75 4.82 9.99
C ALA A 60 17.76 6.13 10.79
N PRO A 61 18.84 6.53 11.49
CA PRO A 61 18.86 7.80 12.23
C PRO A 61 18.74 9.02 11.31
N LYS A 62 19.35 8.97 10.11
CA LYS A 62 19.28 10.05 9.12
C LYS A 62 17.88 10.15 8.52
N SER A 63 17.28 9.02 8.16
CA SER A 63 15.91 8.98 7.66
C SER A 63 14.90 9.42 8.71
N ALA A 64 15.11 9.08 9.98
CA ALA A 64 14.22 9.48 11.07
C ALA A 64 14.10 11.00 11.18
N LYS A 65 15.20 11.76 11.04
CA LYS A 65 15.16 13.23 11.04
C LYS A 65 14.26 13.79 9.93
N ILE A 66 14.36 13.23 8.71
CA ILE A 66 13.51 13.63 7.58
C ILE A 66 12.04 13.29 7.88
N TYR A 67 11.77 12.12 8.46
CA TYR A 67 10.41 11.77 8.87
C TYR A 67 9.88 12.73 9.94
N GLN A 68 10.71 13.17 10.89
CA GLN A 68 10.31 14.15 11.91
C GLN A 68 9.94 15.50 11.30
N GLU A 69 10.67 15.96 10.29
CA GLU A 69 10.39 17.22 9.59
C GLU A 69 9.04 17.21 8.86
N LEU A 70 8.62 16.05 8.36
CA LEU A 70 7.37 15.86 7.61
C LEU A 70 6.22 15.34 8.48
N TRP A 71 6.47 15.04 9.76
CA TRP A 71 5.49 14.41 10.63
C TRP A 71 4.46 15.44 11.09
N ASP A 72 3.18 15.18 10.80
CA ASP A 72 2.11 15.98 11.34
C ASP A 72 1.86 15.61 12.81
N ALA A 73 1.80 16.60 13.69
CA ALA A 73 1.69 16.38 15.13
C ALA A 73 0.34 15.75 15.53
N GLU A 74 -0.71 15.96 14.74
CA GLU A 74 -2.07 15.49 15.04
C GLU A 74 -2.40 14.24 14.23
N ARG A 75 -2.10 14.25 12.93
CA ARG A 75 -2.51 13.22 11.96
C ARG A 75 -1.40 12.21 11.65
N GLY A 76 -0.16 12.47 12.06
CA GLY A 76 0.98 11.59 11.81
C GLY A 76 1.52 11.68 10.38
N SER A 77 1.78 10.54 9.75
CA SER A 77 2.38 10.53 8.41
C SER A 77 1.40 11.02 7.33
N PRO A 78 1.78 12.00 6.48
CA PRO A 78 0.98 12.46 5.35
C PRO A 78 0.54 11.39 4.37
N LEU A 79 1.40 10.40 4.12
CA LEU A 79 1.08 9.27 3.25
C LEU A 79 -0.10 8.46 3.82
N LEU A 80 -0.11 8.24 5.13
CA LEU A 80 -1.13 7.45 5.80
C LEU A 80 -2.44 8.22 5.87
N PHE A 81 -2.43 9.45 6.37
CA PHE A 81 -3.69 10.17 6.57
C PHE A 81 -4.35 10.54 5.23
N HIS A 82 -3.60 10.90 4.18
CA HIS A 82 -4.19 11.11 2.86
C HIS A 82 -4.70 9.81 2.23
N GLY A 83 -4.05 8.67 2.52
CA GLY A 83 -4.53 7.35 2.10
C GLY A 83 -5.86 6.97 2.75
N LEU A 84 -6.03 7.28 4.04
CA LEU A 84 -7.28 7.08 4.76
C LEU A 84 -8.38 8.05 4.29
N ASP A 85 -8.04 9.31 4.01
CA ASP A 85 -8.98 10.27 3.41
C ASP A 85 -9.47 9.78 2.05
N LEU A 86 -8.57 9.24 1.22
CA LEU A 86 -8.91 8.64 -0.07
C LEU A 86 -9.80 7.40 0.10
N LYS A 87 -9.49 6.51 1.06
CA LYS A 87 -10.33 5.35 1.39
C LYS A 87 -11.76 5.79 1.68
N ALA A 88 -11.93 6.78 2.56
CA ALA A 88 -13.23 7.28 2.97
C ALA A 88 -14.00 7.93 1.80
N ALA A 89 -13.35 8.80 1.02
CA ALA A 89 -13.96 9.47 -0.13
C ALA A 89 -14.37 8.46 -1.22
N LEU A 90 -13.55 7.44 -1.47
CA LEU A 90 -13.86 6.40 -2.43
C LEU A 90 -15.02 5.53 -1.96
N GLN A 91 -15.05 5.13 -0.69
CA GLN A 91 -16.16 4.37 -0.11
C GLN A 91 -17.49 5.13 -0.25
N GLN A 92 -17.49 6.43 0.06
CA GLN A 92 -18.67 7.28 -0.10
C GLN A 92 -19.13 7.35 -1.56
N THR A 93 -18.19 7.42 -2.50
CA THR A 93 -18.50 7.51 -3.93
C THR A 93 -19.06 6.19 -4.49
N LEU A 94 -18.53 5.05 -4.03
CA LEU A 94 -18.91 3.73 -4.53
C LEU A 94 -20.18 3.16 -3.87
N GLY A 95 -20.49 3.57 -2.63
CA GLY A 95 -21.68 3.12 -1.90
C GLY A 95 -21.57 1.69 -1.35
N ASP A 96 -22.70 1.17 -0.87
CA ASP A 96 -22.76 -0.05 -0.04
C ASP A 96 -22.51 -1.37 -0.80
N GLU A 97 -22.52 -1.33 -2.13
CA GLU A 97 -22.15 -2.49 -2.96
C GLU A 97 -20.63 -2.78 -2.92
N TYR A 98 -19.85 -1.81 -2.44
CA TYR A 98 -18.40 -1.90 -2.34
C TYR A 98 -17.92 -1.83 -0.89
N VAL A 99 -16.82 -2.52 -0.62
CA VAL A 99 -16.06 -2.40 0.62
C VAL A 99 -14.66 -1.96 0.27
N VAL A 100 -14.31 -0.72 0.58
CA VAL A 100 -12.97 -0.17 0.33
C VAL A 100 -12.11 -0.44 1.56
N ALA A 101 -10.96 -1.08 1.37
CA ALA A 101 -9.93 -1.28 2.37
C ALA A 101 -8.63 -0.59 1.95
N PHE A 102 -7.81 -0.19 2.92
CA PHE A 102 -6.53 0.47 2.67
C PHE A 102 -5.41 -0.30 3.39
N GLY A 103 -4.41 -0.71 2.62
CA GLY A 103 -3.21 -1.37 3.13
C GLY A 103 -1.95 -0.68 2.67
N MET A 104 -0.89 -0.82 3.44
CA MET A 104 0.44 -0.40 3.09
C MET A 104 1.29 -1.63 2.81
N ARG A 105 2.13 -1.54 1.78
CA ARG A 105 3.03 -2.64 1.42
C ARG A 105 4.00 -2.95 2.55
N TYR A 106 4.46 -1.92 3.24
CA TYR A 106 5.30 -2.02 4.44
C TYR A 106 4.60 -1.32 5.61
N GLN A 107 4.68 -1.90 6.81
CA GLN A 107 4.08 -1.37 8.05
C GLN A 107 2.53 -1.34 8.08
N LYS A 108 1.93 -0.48 8.92
CA LYS A 108 0.51 -0.55 9.34
C LYS A 108 -0.34 0.64 8.86
N PRO A 109 -1.57 0.42 8.37
CA PRO A 109 -2.25 -0.88 8.24
C PRO A 109 -1.61 -1.73 7.14
N SER A 110 -1.43 -3.02 7.37
CA SER A 110 -0.78 -3.92 6.41
C SER A 110 -1.76 -4.40 5.33
N ILE A 111 -1.23 -4.87 4.20
CA ILE A 111 -2.04 -5.59 3.19
C ILE A 111 -2.82 -6.75 3.81
N GLU A 112 -2.23 -7.47 4.77
CA GLU A 112 -2.88 -8.59 5.46
C GLU A 112 -4.11 -8.15 6.26
N ALA A 113 -3.97 -7.07 7.05
CA ALA A 113 -5.08 -6.53 7.81
C ALA A 113 -6.21 -6.01 6.89
N ALA A 114 -5.84 -5.34 5.80
CA ALA A 114 -6.80 -4.83 4.82
C ALA A 114 -7.52 -5.97 4.06
N LEU A 115 -6.81 -7.03 3.70
CA LEU A 115 -7.42 -8.22 3.10
C LEU A 115 -8.33 -8.97 4.09
N ALA A 116 -7.98 -9.01 5.38
CA ALA A 116 -8.84 -9.55 6.42
C ALA A 116 -10.14 -8.74 6.55
N GLU A 117 -10.09 -7.40 6.51
CA GLU A 117 -11.28 -6.53 6.48
C GLU A 117 -12.22 -6.91 5.33
N LEU A 118 -11.68 -7.10 4.12
CA LEU A 118 -12.47 -7.51 2.95
C LEU A 118 -13.04 -8.92 3.08
N ARG A 119 -12.24 -9.86 3.60
CA ARG A 119 -12.67 -11.25 3.83
C ARG A 119 -13.79 -11.33 4.86
N ASP A 120 -13.65 -10.62 5.97
CA ASP A 120 -14.63 -10.61 7.06
C ASP A 120 -15.93 -9.89 6.63
N ALA A 121 -15.84 -8.98 5.66
CA ALA A 121 -17.00 -8.40 4.96
C ALA A 121 -17.64 -9.34 3.91
N ALA A 122 -17.10 -10.54 3.72
CA ALA A 122 -17.59 -11.56 2.78
C ALA A 122 -17.77 -11.06 1.34
N VAL A 123 -16.75 -10.35 0.81
CA VAL A 123 -16.73 -9.92 -0.59
C VAL A 123 -16.49 -11.09 -1.54
N ASP A 124 -17.16 -11.09 -2.70
CA ASP A 124 -17.02 -12.15 -3.71
C ASP A 124 -15.83 -11.92 -4.66
N ARG A 125 -15.46 -10.66 -4.83
CA ARG A 125 -14.39 -10.21 -5.72
C ARG A 125 -13.57 -9.13 -5.04
N ILE A 126 -12.25 -9.17 -5.22
CA ILE A 126 -11.32 -8.14 -4.78
C ILE A 126 -10.69 -7.48 -6.02
N VAL A 127 -10.77 -6.16 -6.09
CA VAL A 127 -10.01 -5.33 -7.01
C VAL A 127 -8.85 -4.72 -6.24
N VAL A 128 -7.62 -5.06 -6.60
CA VAL A 128 -6.41 -4.51 -6.00
C VAL A 128 -5.93 -3.35 -6.85
N LEU A 129 -5.88 -2.17 -6.25
CA LEU A 129 -5.39 -0.94 -6.85
C LEU A 129 -4.17 -0.43 -6.06
N PRO A 130 -2.95 -0.77 -6.48
CA PRO A 130 -1.76 -0.09 -6.02
C PRO A 130 -1.83 1.39 -6.43
N LEU A 131 -1.59 2.32 -5.52
CA LEU A 131 -1.65 3.77 -5.74
C LEU A 131 -0.37 4.30 -6.43
N PHE A 132 0.14 3.52 -7.39
CA PHE A 132 1.27 3.85 -8.24
C PHE A 132 0.76 3.91 -9.70
N PRO A 133 0.66 5.11 -10.30
CA PRO A 133 0.09 5.24 -11.64
C PRO A 133 0.86 4.45 -12.69
N GLN A 134 2.20 4.48 -12.62
CA GLN A 134 3.10 3.72 -13.50
C GLN A 134 3.52 2.41 -12.84
N TYR A 135 3.47 1.32 -13.62
CA TYR A 135 3.95 0.03 -13.16
C TYR A 135 5.47 0.03 -12.94
N ALA A 136 5.90 -0.52 -11.80
CA ALA A 136 7.26 -1.00 -11.61
C ALA A 136 7.27 -2.31 -10.80
N SER A 137 8.25 -3.17 -11.05
CA SER A 137 8.42 -4.43 -10.30
C SER A 137 8.57 -4.16 -8.79
N ALA A 138 9.36 -3.15 -8.43
CA ALA A 138 9.64 -2.76 -7.04
C ALA A 138 8.45 -2.14 -6.29
N SER A 139 7.37 -1.76 -6.99
CA SER A 139 6.17 -1.16 -6.41
C SER A 139 4.95 -2.06 -6.65
N THR A 140 4.27 -1.93 -7.78
CA THR A 140 3.08 -2.71 -8.14
C THR A 140 3.37 -4.21 -8.13
N GLY A 141 4.52 -4.65 -8.65
CA GLY A 141 4.92 -6.06 -8.61
C GLY A 141 5.07 -6.61 -7.18
N SER A 142 5.70 -5.85 -6.28
CA SER A 142 5.82 -6.19 -4.86
C SER A 142 4.45 -6.28 -4.16
N VAL A 143 3.51 -5.39 -4.49
CA VAL A 143 2.14 -5.46 -3.97
C VAL A 143 1.41 -6.71 -4.45
N GLN A 144 1.46 -6.98 -5.76
CA GLN A 144 0.83 -8.17 -6.36
C GLN A 144 1.35 -9.45 -5.71
N GLU A 145 2.68 -9.57 -5.59
CA GLU A 145 3.31 -10.70 -4.92
C GLU A 145 2.85 -10.83 -3.47
N LYS A 146 2.81 -9.74 -2.69
CA LYS A 146 2.41 -9.81 -1.28
C LYS A 146 0.94 -10.18 -1.10
N VAL A 147 0.05 -9.68 -1.96
CA VAL A 147 -1.36 -10.10 -1.94
C VAL A 147 -1.47 -11.59 -2.20
N MET A 148 -0.81 -12.09 -3.26
CA MET A 148 -0.84 -13.52 -3.60
C MET A 148 -0.22 -14.39 -2.51
N ASP A 149 0.86 -13.92 -1.87
CA ASP A 149 1.51 -14.59 -0.74
C ASP A 149 0.59 -14.75 0.46
N ILE A 150 -0.29 -13.78 0.73
CA ILE A 150 -1.28 -13.86 1.82
C ILE A 150 -2.46 -14.75 1.42
N VAL A 151 -3.03 -14.56 0.24
CA VAL A 151 -4.26 -15.26 -0.15
C VAL A 151 -4.05 -16.73 -0.48
N LYS A 152 -2.80 -17.16 -0.76
CA LYS A 152 -2.50 -18.58 -1.00
C LYS A 152 -2.87 -19.47 0.19
N ASP A 153 -2.90 -18.90 1.39
CA ASP A 153 -3.20 -19.61 2.64
C ASP A 153 -4.70 -19.55 3.00
N TRP A 154 -5.56 -18.96 2.15
CA TRP A 154 -7.00 -18.88 2.37
C TRP A 154 -7.72 -20.13 1.88
N TRP A 155 -8.68 -20.62 2.68
CA TRP A 155 -9.53 -21.75 2.30
C TRP A 155 -10.42 -21.46 1.09
N ILE A 156 -10.93 -20.23 0.99
CA ILE A 156 -11.75 -19.76 -0.12
C ILE A 156 -11.09 -18.48 -0.64
N VAL A 157 -10.51 -18.56 -1.83
CA VAL A 157 -9.90 -17.42 -2.50
C VAL A 157 -10.96 -16.75 -3.38
N PRO A 158 -11.33 -15.48 -3.13
CA PRO A 158 -12.27 -14.76 -3.99
C PRO A 158 -11.64 -14.47 -5.36
N SER A 159 -12.45 -14.03 -6.33
CA SER A 159 -11.88 -13.56 -7.60
C SER A 159 -11.01 -12.31 -7.35
N ILE A 160 -9.74 -12.34 -7.73
CA ILE A 160 -8.82 -11.20 -7.55
C ILE A 160 -8.48 -10.60 -8.92
N SER A 161 -8.59 -9.27 -9.03
CA SER A 161 -8.24 -8.49 -10.21
C SER A 161 -7.22 -7.43 -9.83
N PHE A 162 -6.10 -7.36 -10.54
CA PHE A 162 -5.06 -6.36 -10.30
C PHE A 162 -5.12 -5.25 -11.35
N ILE A 163 -5.15 -4.00 -10.89
CA ILE A 163 -4.91 -2.85 -11.76
C ILE A 163 -3.41 -2.56 -11.74
N SER A 164 -2.70 -2.92 -12.82
CA SER A 164 -1.24 -2.83 -12.88
C SER A 164 -0.72 -1.42 -13.17
N SER A 165 -1.52 -0.62 -13.88
CA SER A 165 -1.19 0.76 -14.29
C SER A 165 -2.48 1.52 -14.50
N PHE A 166 -2.45 2.82 -14.21
CA PHE A 166 -3.54 3.76 -14.48
C PHE A 166 -2.99 5.14 -14.90
N ALA A 167 -1.73 5.21 -15.35
CA ALA A 167 -1.08 6.46 -15.74
C ALA A 167 -1.76 7.16 -16.92
N ASP A 168 -2.42 6.41 -17.79
CA ASP A 168 -3.17 6.86 -18.95
C ASP A 168 -4.67 7.05 -18.69
N GLU A 169 -5.14 6.79 -17.46
CA GLU A 169 -6.54 6.99 -17.11
C GLU A 169 -6.92 8.47 -17.24
N PRO A 170 -7.97 8.81 -18.04
CA PRO A 170 -8.36 10.20 -18.27
C PRO A 170 -8.64 10.98 -16.99
N GLY A 171 -9.22 10.33 -15.98
CA GLY A 171 -9.47 10.93 -14.67
C GLY A 171 -8.19 11.29 -13.91
N PHE A 172 -7.17 10.42 -13.96
CA PHE A 172 -5.87 10.70 -13.36
C PHE A 172 -5.18 11.86 -14.08
N ILE A 173 -5.11 11.84 -15.42
CA ILE A 173 -4.53 12.92 -16.23
C ILE A 173 -5.23 14.25 -15.93
N ALA A 174 -6.56 14.27 -15.92
CA ALA A 174 -7.34 15.47 -15.62
C ALA A 174 -7.04 16.04 -14.23
N SER A 175 -6.84 15.18 -13.22
CA SER A 175 -6.47 15.61 -11.87
C SER A 175 -5.11 16.30 -11.83
N ILE A 176 -4.11 15.77 -12.55
CA ILE A 176 -2.77 16.35 -12.66
C ILE A 176 -2.83 17.68 -13.41
N VAL A 177 -3.53 17.75 -14.54
CA VAL A 177 -3.71 18.98 -15.32
C VAL A 177 -4.38 20.07 -14.48
N LYS A 178 -5.43 19.71 -13.72
CA LYS A 178 -6.12 20.65 -12.83
C LYS A 178 -5.18 21.23 -11.78
N ARG A 179 -4.34 20.40 -11.15
CA ARG A 179 -3.35 20.85 -10.16
C ARG A 179 -2.26 21.71 -10.78
N GLY A 180 -1.71 21.30 -11.92
CA GLY A 180 -0.66 22.05 -12.62
C GLY A 180 -1.11 23.46 -13.00
N LYS A 181 -2.35 23.62 -13.46
CA LYS A 181 -2.93 24.94 -13.79
C LYS A 181 -3.17 25.84 -12.57
N ALA A 182 -3.35 25.27 -11.38
CA ALA A 182 -3.60 26.05 -10.17
C ALA A 182 -2.31 26.64 -9.56
N GLU A 183 -1.16 26.09 -9.92
CA GLU A 183 0.17 26.50 -9.44
C GLU A 183 0.90 27.43 -10.44
N MET A 184 0.29 27.70 -11.60
CA MET A 184 0.75 28.66 -12.62
C MET A 184 0.10 30.02 -12.41
#